data_AF-A0AAD7XZZ0-F1
#
_entry.id   AF-A0AAD7XZZ0-F1
#
_cell.length_a   1.000
_cell.length_b   1.000
_cell.length_c   1.000
_cell.angle_alpha   90.00
_cell.angle_beta   90.00
_cell.angle_gamma   90.00
#
_symmetry.space_group_name_H-M   'P 1'
#
loop_
_entity.id
_entity.type
_entity.pdbx_description
1 polymer ?
#
loop_
_entity_poly.entity_id
_entity_poly.type
_entity_poly.pdbx_seq_one_letter_code
_entity_poly.pdbx_strand_id
1 'polypeptide(L)' 'MAGRRSGLQQQVINFYRECFREARKKPVEARPRFHAYIRREFRAHNIRKNDFVTIEYMLRRGKKQLETYSNPSIQDIHL' A
#
# COMPACT_ATOMS: atom_id res chain seq x y z
N MET A 1 25.54 -8.93 4.06
CA MET A 1 24.78 -8.62 5.29
C MET A 1 23.66 -7.65 4.95
N ALA A 2 22.40 -8.08 4.98
CA ALA A 2 21.29 -7.15 4.82
C ALA A 2 21.26 -6.25 6.07
N GLY A 3 21.65 -4.98 5.92
CA GLY A 3 21.65 -4.01 7.01
C GLY A 3 20.27 -3.91 7.66
N ARG A 4 20.25 -3.63 8.97
CA ARG A 4 19.01 -3.45 9.75
C ARG A 4 18.17 -2.36 9.07
N ARG A 5 16.93 -2.69 8.70
CA ARG A 5 15.99 -1.72 8.11
C ARG A 5 15.70 -0.63 9.12
N SER A 6 15.59 0.62 8.65
CA SER A 6 15.14 1.72 9.50
C SER A 6 13.68 1.51 9.94
N GLY A 7 13.27 2.19 11.02
CA GLY A 7 11.88 2.15 11.48
C GLY A 7 10.88 2.53 10.37
N LEU A 8 11.20 3.59 9.61
CA LEU A 8 10.38 4.03 8.48
C LEU A 8 10.31 2.98 7.36
N GLN A 9 11.43 2.36 7.00
CA GLN A 9 11.45 1.28 6.01
C GLN A 9 10.58 0.10 6.44
N GLN A 10 10.60 -0.24 7.73
CA GLN A 10 9.75 -1.29 8.28
C GLN A 10 8.26 -0.89 8.24
N GLN A 11 7.93 0.38 8.50
CA GLN A 11 6.58 0.91 8.34
C GLN A 11 6.08 0.79 6.90
N VAL A 12 6.90 1.12 5.89
CA VAL A 12 6.52 0.95 4.48
C VAL A 12 6.19 -0.51 4.15
N ILE A 13 7.02 -1.45 4.61
CA ILE A 13 6.78 -2.88 4.36
C ILE A 13 5.51 -3.37 5.06
N ASN A 14 5.29 -2.93 6.29
CA ASN A 14 4.10 -3.29 7.06
C ASN A 14 2.84 -2.74 6.37
N PHE A 15 2.88 -1.48 5.92
CA PHE A 15 1.79 -0.84 5.19
C PHE A 15 1.49 -1.58 3.87
N TYR A 16 2.52 -1.93 3.09
CA TYR A 16 2.34 -2.74 1.88
C TYR A 16 1.60 -4.05 2.19
N ARG A 17 2.01 -4.79 3.24
CA ARG A 17 1.35 -6.04 3.65
C ARG A 17 -0.08 -5.82 4.11
N GLU A 18 -0.34 -4.71 4.81
CA GLU A 18 -1.67 -4.31 5.27
C GLU A 18 -2.62 -4.11 4.09
N CYS A 19 -2.20 -3.40 3.04
CA CYS A 19 -3.01 -3.23 1.82
C CYS A 19 -3.47 -4.57 1.24
N PHE A 20 -2.60 -5.60 1.20
CA PHE A 20 -2.98 -6.93 0.72
C PHE A 20 -3.92 -7.67 1.69
N ARG A 21 -3.82 -7.44 2.99
CA ARG A 21 -4.76 -8.03 3.97
C ARG A 21 -6.16 -7.45 3.78
N GLU A 22 -6.27 -6.15 3.59
CA GLU A 22 -7.55 -5.49 3.33
C GLU A 22 -8.13 -5.90 1.97
N ALA A 23 -7.30 -6.02 0.93
CA ALA A 23 -7.73 -6.53 -0.37
C ALA A 23 -8.34 -7.95 -0.28
N ARG A 24 -7.85 -8.82 0.62
CA ARG A 24 -8.43 -10.17 0.82
C ARG A 24 -9.84 -10.14 1.41
N LYS A 25 -10.27 -9.06 2.04
CA LYS A 25 -11.65 -8.90 2.53
C LYS A 25 -12.65 -8.63 1.41
N LYS A 26 -12.16 -8.28 0.21
CA LYS A 26 -13.00 -8.03 -0.97
C LYS A 26 -13.49 -9.32 -1.63
N PRO A 27 -14.56 -9.27 -2.46
CA PRO A 27 -15.03 -10.40 -3.26
C PRO A 27 -13.89 -11.04 -4.06
N VAL A 28 -13.91 -12.37 -4.18
CA VAL A 28 -12.79 -13.16 -4.73
C VAL A 28 -12.44 -12.72 -6.15
N GLU A 29 -13.47 -12.36 -6.91
CA GLU A 29 -13.43 -11.94 -8.32
C GLU A 29 -12.73 -10.57 -8.48
N ALA A 30 -12.85 -9.69 -7.49
CA ALA A 30 -12.27 -8.35 -7.50
C ALA A 30 -10.83 -8.31 -6.93
N ARG A 31 -10.44 -9.26 -6.08
CA ARG A 31 -9.10 -9.30 -5.43
C ARG A 31 -7.93 -9.13 -6.41
N PRO A 32 -7.91 -9.77 -7.59
CA PRO A 32 -6.82 -9.60 -8.54
C PRO A 32 -6.63 -8.14 -8.97
N ARG A 33 -7.72 -7.38 -9.14
CA ARG A 33 -7.66 -5.95 -9.50
C ARG A 33 -7.07 -5.13 -8.37
N PHE A 34 -7.50 -5.34 -7.13
CA PHE A 34 -6.89 -4.71 -5.94
C PHE A 34 -5.40 -5.03 -5.82
N HIS A 35 -5.00 -6.28 -6.00
CA HIS A 35 -3.59 -6.66 -5.97
C HIS A 35 -2.78 -5.98 -7.08
N ALA A 36 -3.30 -5.91 -8.30
CA ALA A 36 -2.65 -5.22 -9.41
C ALA A 36 -2.51 -3.72 -9.12
N TYR A 37 -3.56 -3.09 -8.61
CA TYR A 37 -3.55 -1.70 -8.19
C TYR A 37 -2.48 -1.41 -7.14
N ILE A 38 -2.46 -2.17 -6.04
CA ILE A 38 -1.47 -1.99 -4.97
C ILE A 38 -0.04 -2.11 -5.52
N ARG A 39 0.24 -3.11 -6.36
CA ARG A 39 1.58 -3.26 -6.96
C ARG A 39 1.93 -2.09 -7.87
N ARG A 40 0.98 -1.62 -8.67
CA ARG A 40 1.18 -0.49 -9.59
C ARG A 40 1.51 0.78 -8.83
N GLU A 41 0.71 1.13 -7.82
CA GLU A 41 0.92 2.36 -7.05
C GLU A 41 2.27 2.36 -6.33
N PHE A 42 2.65 1.26 -5.67
CA PHE A 42 3.95 1.18 -5.00
C PHE A 42 5.15 1.21 -5.98
N ARG A 43 4.97 0.77 -7.23
CA ARG A 43 6.02 0.81 -8.27
C ARG A 43 6.08 2.13 -9.04
N ALA A 44 5.01 2.91 -9.04
CA ALA A 44 4.92 4.18 -9.77
C ALA A 44 5.88 5.26 -9.21
N HIS A 45 6.35 5.09 -7.98
CA HIS A 45 7.18 6.08 -7.30
C HIS A 45 8.66 5.67 -7.31
N ASN A 46 9.52 6.53 -7.86
CA ASN A 46 10.97 6.39 -7.77
C ASN A 46 11.55 7.27 -6.64
N ILE A 47 11.22 6.93 -5.39
CA ILE A 47 11.62 7.72 -4.20
C ILE A 47 12.96 7.22 -3.67
N ARG A 48 13.87 8.14 -3.35
CA ARG A 48 15.16 7.80 -2.74
C ARG A 48 14.94 7.28 -1.32
N LYS A 49 15.70 6.26 -0.91
CA LYS A 49 15.54 5.60 0.40
C LYS A 49 15.80 6.53 1.61
N ASN A 50 16.48 7.66 1.39
CA ASN A 50 16.81 8.66 2.39
C ASN A 50 15.91 9.91 2.32
N ASP A 51 14.95 9.95 1.39
CA ASP A 51 13.96 11.02 1.33
C ASP A 51 12.82 10.72 2.31
N PHE A 52 13.13 10.90 3.60
CA PHE A 52 12.23 10.52 4.70
C PHE A 52 10.92 11.33 4.65
N VAL A 53 10.99 12.61 4.31
CA VAL A 53 9.83 13.52 4.23
C VAL A 53 8.85 13.03 3.18
N THR A 54 9.33 12.71 1.98
CA THR A 54 8.47 12.18 0.90
C THR A 54 7.89 10.81 1.27
N ILE A 55 8.68 9.93 1.88
CA ILE A 55 8.21 8.61 2.31
C ILE A 55 7.09 8.74 3.36
N GLU A 56 7.26 9.60 4.35
CA GLU A 56 6.24 9.85 5.38
C GLU A 56 4.96 10.45 4.79
N TYR A 57 5.09 11.43 3.89
CA TYR A 57 3.96 11.99 3.18
C TYR A 57 3.19 10.92 2.40
N MET A 58 3.89 10.08 1.63
CA MET A 58 3.27 9.01 0.84
C MET A 58 2.63 7.95 1.73
N LEU A 59 3.24 7.61 2.87
CA LEU A 59 2.64 6.68 3.83
C LEU A 59 1.34 7.25 4.41
N ARG A 60 1.32 8.52 4.81
CA ARG A 60 0.11 9.17 5.33
C ARG A 60 -0.99 9.22 4.28
N ARG A 61 -0.65 9.59 3.04
CA ARG A 61 -1.59 9.59 1.91
C ARG A 61 -2.13 8.20 1.62
N GLY A 62 -1.25 7.20 1.57
CA GLY A 62 -1.61 5.81 1.33
C GLY A 62 -2.52 5.24 2.41
N LYS A 63 -2.28 5.55 3.69
CA LYS A 63 -3.17 5.10 4.79
C LYS A 63 -4.59 5.64 4.65
N LYS A 64 -4.74 6.93 4.35
CA LYS A 64 -6.06 7.54 4.10
C LYS A 64 -6.79 6.87 2.91
N GLN A 65 -6.01 6.51 1.88
CA GLN A 65 -6.55 5.79 0.73
C GLN A 65 -6.96 4.36 1.09
N LEU A 66 -6.16 3.66 1.89
CA LEU A 66 -6.49 2.34 2.40
C LEU A 66 -7.76 2.37 3.24
N GLU A 67 -7.92 3.32 4.17
CA GLU A 67 -9.14 3.51 4.95
C GLU A 67 -10.39 3.62 4.06
N THR A 68 -10.28 4.36 2.96
CA THR A 68 -11.37 4.50 1.98
C THR A 68 -11.68 3.16 1.32
N TYR A 69 -10.66 2.48 0.76
CA TYR A 69 -10.85 1.19 0.09
C TYR A 69 -11.20 0.05 1.03
N SER A 70 -10.91 0.15 2.33
CA SER A 70 -11.31 -0.84 3.33
C SER A 70 -12.81 -0.81 3.61
N ASN A 71 -13.52 0.25 3.21
CA ASN A 71 -14.98 0.33 3.34
C ASN A 71 -15.66 -0.85 2.61
N PRO A 72 -16.52 -1.64 3.29
CA PRO A 72 -17.26 -2.75 2.67
C PRO A 72 -18.14 -2.35 1.48
N SER A 73 -18.56 -1.09 1.38
CA SER A 73 -19.34 -0.60 0.23
C SER A 73 -18.54 -0.59 -1.07
N ILE A 74 -17.21 -0.50 -1.00
CA ILE A 74 -16.33 -0.55 -2.17
C ILE A 74 -15.96 -2.01 -2.42
N GLN A 75 -16.66 -2.66 -3.34
CA GLN A 75 -16.48 -4.09 -3.60
C GLN A 75 -15.51 -4.37 -4.75
N ASP A 76 -15.36 -3.46 -5.69
CA ASP A 76 -14.47 -3.61 -6.85
C ASP A 76 -13.77 -2.29 -7.20
N ILE A 77 -12.70 -2.41 -7.98
CA ILE A 77 -12.02 -1.27 -8.61
C ILE A 77 -11.86 -1.54 -10.11
N HIS A 78 -12.25 -0.56 -10.91
CA HIS A 78 -11.99 -0.55 -12.35
C HIS A 78 -10.82 0.39 -12.60
N LEU A 79 -9.72 -0.16 -13.12
CA LEU A 79 -8.50 0.56 -13.49
C LEU A 79 -8.57 1.06 -14.92
#